data_AF-A0A3B9SZW2-F1
#
_entry.id   AF-A0A3B9SZW2-F1
#
_cell.length_a   1.000
_cell.length_b   1.000
_cell.length_c   1.000
_cell.angle_alpha   90.00
_cell.angle_beta   90.00
_cell.angle_gamma   90.00
#
_symmetry.space_group_name_H-M   'P 1'
#
loop_
_entity.id
_entity.type
_entity.pdbx_description
1 polymer ?
#
loop_
_entity_poly.entity_id
_entity_poly.type
_entity_poly.pdbx_seq_one_letter_code
_entity_poly.pdbx_strand_id
1 'polypeptide(L)' 'MRPIKLTMQAFGPYIDECEINFSEFGDRGLYLVTGNTGAGKTTIFDAISFALYGEASGGSERRMAKSFRSD' A
#
# COMPACT_ATOMS: atom_id res chain seq x y z
N MET A 1 4.55 -8.75 12.90
CA MET A 1 5.39 -7.69 12.30
C MET A 1 4.53 -6.44 12.16
N ARG A 2 5.02 -5.26 12.55
CA ARG A 2 4.31 -3.96 12.38
C ARG A 2 5.13 -3.07 11.44
N PRO A 3 4.58 -2.61 10.30
CA PRO A 3 5.25 -1.59 9.48
C PRO A 3 5.52 -0.32 10.31
N ILE A 4 6.64 0.35 10.07
CA ILE A 4 6.96 1.62 10.75
C ILE A 4 6.58 2.80 9.84
N LYS A 5 6.94 2.71 8.57
CA LYS A 5 6.72 3.73 7.55
C LYS A 5 6.50 3.07 6.20
N LEU A 6 5.62 3.64 5.39
CA LEU A 6 5.44 3.30 3.98
C LEU A 6 5.42 4.61 3.19
N THR A 7 6.32 4.72 2.22
CA THR A 7 6.33 5.84 1.27
C THR A 7 6.08 5.25 -0.12
N MET A 8 5.15 5.86 -0.86
CA MET A 8 4.78 5.46 -2.21
C MET A 8 4.60 6.68 -3.09
N GLN A 9 4.98 6.58 -4.35
CA GLN A 9 4.82 7.62 -5.36
C GLN A 9 4.69 6.95 -6.73
N ALA A 10 3.88 7.53 -7.61
CA ALA A 10 3.54 6.93 -8.90
C ALA A 10 3.11 5.45 -8.79
N PHE A 11 2.38 5.12 -7.72
CA PHE A 11 1.95 3.76 -7.36
C PHE A 11 0.42 3.63 -7.31
N GLY A 12 -0.18 3.13 -8.39
CA GLY A 12 -1.63 2.97 -8.54
C GLY A 12 -2.32 4.34 -8.51
N PRO A 13 -3.33 4.56 -7.65
CA PRO A 13 -3.97 5.87 -7.50
C PRO A 13 -3.13 6.89 -6.70
N TYR A 14 -1.96 6.52 -6.17
CA TYR A 14 -1.05 7.42 -5.47
C TYR A 14 -0.04 8.02 -6.46
N ILE A 15 -0.48 9.03 -7.22
CA ILE A 15 0.32 9.71 -8.26
C ILE A 15 1.48 10.47 -7.60
N ASP A 16 1.15 11.30 -6.61
CA ASP A 16 2.11 12.08 -5.83
C ASP A 16 2.72 11.26 -4.69
N GLU A 17 3.74 11.82 -4.03
CA GLU A 17 4.32 11.20 -2.85
C GLU A 17 3.26 11.11 -1.73
N CYS A 18 3.03 9.89 -1.28
CA CYS A 18 2.17 9.57 -0.15
C CYS A 18 3.00 8.83 0.90
N GLU A 19 3.01 9.38 2.11
CA GLU A 19 3.68 8.81 3.26
C GLU A 19 2.66 8.39 4.32
N ILE A 20 2.79 7.16 4.81
CA ILE A 20 2.03 6.62 5.94
C ILE A 20 3.02 6.30 7.05
N ASN A 21 2.99 7.11 8.11
CA ASN A 21 3.79 6.90 9.31
C ASN A 21 3.00 6.10 10.36
N PHE A 22 3.17 4.77 10.36
CA PHE A 22 2.46 3.88 11.28
C PHE A 22 2.87 4.05 12.74
N SER A 23 4.01 4.71 13.01
CA SER A 23 4.42 5.02 14.39
C SER A 23 3.48 6.00 15.08
N GLU A 24 2.74 6.82 14.33
CA GLU A 24 1.75 7.77 14.85
C GLU A 24 0.47 7.10 15.35
N PHE A 25 0.23 5.84 14.97
CA PHE A 25 -1.01 5.13 15.33
C PHE A 25 -0.93 4.43 16.71
N GLY A 26 0.18 4.61 17.43
CA GLY A 26 0.40 4.03 18.76
C GLY A 26 0.54 2.51 18.75
N ASP A 27 0.49 1.89 19.93
CA ASP A 27 0.88 0.47 20.11
C ASP A 27 -0.30 -0.50 20.21
N ARG A 28 -1.53 -0.03 20.01
CA ARG A 28 -2.74 -0.86 20.16
C ARG A 28 -2.99 -1.81 18.98
N GLY A 29 -2.27 -1.64 17.87
CA GLY A 29 -2.16 -2.64 16.79
C GLY A 29 -3.41 -2.87 15.93
N LEU A 30 -4.50 -2.12 16.13
CA LEU A 30 -5.72 -2.21 15.33
C LEU A 30 -6.00 -0.88 14.62
N TYR A 31 -6.07 -0.93 13.29
CA TYR A 31 -6.27 0.25 12.44
C TYR A 31 -7.38 -0.01 11.41
N LEU A 32 -8.06 1.06 10.99
CA LEU A 32 -9.08 1.02 9.94
C LEU A 32 -8.62 1.83 8.73
N VAL A 33 -8.57 1.20 7.56
CA VAL A 33 -8.40 1.86 6.27
C VAL A 33 -9.78 1.94 5.60
N THR A 34 -10.30 3.16 5.43
CA THR A 34 -11.64 3.41 4.87
C THR A 34 -11.62 4.44 3.74
N GLY A 35 -12.70 4.53 2.97
CA GLY A 35 -12.84 5.41 1.81
C GLY A 35 -13.61 4.77 0.66
N ASN A 36 -13.88 5.55 -0.38
CA ASN A 36 -14.65 5.11 -1.54
C ASN A 36 -13.96 3.99 -2.34
N THR A 37 -14.73 3.25 -3.14
CA THR A 37 -14.17 2.30 -4.12
C THR A 37 -13.23 3.04 -5.08
N GLY A 38 -12.08 2.43 -5.38
CA GLY A 38 -11.05 3.06 -6.22
C GLY A 38 -10.09 4.00 -5.48
N ALA A 39 -10.36 4.38 -4.22
CA ALA A 39 -9.53 5.32 -3.46
C ALA A 39 -8.15 4.78 -3.00
N GLY A 40 -7.69 3.62 -3.49
CA GLY A 40 -6.36 3.09 -3.19
C GLY A 40 -6.21 2.23 -1.92
N LYS A 41 -7.30 1.92 -1.21
CA LYS A 41 -7.26 1.10 0.03
C LYS A 41 -6.52 -0.23 -0.14
N THR A 42 -6.86 -1.02 -1.15
CA THR A 42 -6.17 -2.28 -1.47
C THR A 42 -4.74 -2.04 -1.92
N THR A 43 -4.50 -0.93 -2.63
CA THR A 43 -3.17 -0.56 -3.12
C THR A 43 -2.18 -0.29 -1.99
N ILE A 44 -2.62 0.17 -0.80
CA ILE A 44 -1.74 0.28 0.37
C ILE A 44 -1.16 -1.09 0.75
N PHE A 45 -2.00 -2.14 0.76
CA PHE A 45 -1.56 -3.51 1.11
C PHE A 45 -0.70 -4.13 0.00
N ASP A 46 -1.02 -3.85 -1.26
CA ASP A 46 -0.18 -4.21 -2.41
C ASP A 46 1.19 -3.54 -2.33
N ALA A 47 1.26 -2.26 -1.95
CA ALA A 47 2.51 -1.51 -1.78
C ALA A 47 3.38 -2.10 -0.67
N ILE A 48 2.78 -2.45 0.48
CA ILE A 48 3.49 -3.14 1.58
C ILE A 48 4.07 -4.47 1.09
N SER A 49 3.25 -5.28 0.42
CA SER A 49 3.66 -6.59 -0.09
C SER A 49 4.76 -6.46 -1.15
N PHE A 50 4.62 -5.50 -2.07
CA PHE A 50 5.58 -5.24 -3.12
C PHE A 50 6.91 -4.74 -2.55
N ALA A 51 6.89 -3.83 -1.57
CA ALA A 51 8.10 -3.33 -0.94
C ALA A 51 8.88 -4.42 -0.18
N LEU A 52 8.17 -5.39 0.41
CA LEU A 52 8.80 -6.47 1.18
C LEU A 52 9.19 -7.68 0.32
N TYR A 53 8.41 -7.99 -0.72
CA TYR A 53 8.50 -9.27 -1.44
C TYR A 53 8.59 -9.14 -2.96
N GLY A 54 8.43 -7.93 -3.51
CA GLY A 54 8.46 -7.68 -4.96
C GLY A 54 7.18 -8.11 -5.70
N GLU A 55 6.11 -8.47 -4.99
CA GLU A 55 4.84 -8.92 -5.57
C GLU A 55 3.60 -8.37 -4.84
N ALA A 56 2.44 -8.42 -5.52
CA ALA A 56 1.14 -7.99 -5.00
C ALA A 56 0.64 -8.90 -3.86
N SER A 57 -0.29 -8.41 -3.02
CA SER A 57 -0.75 -9.16 -1.85
C SER A 57 -1.74 -10.31 -2.16
N GLY A 58 -2.10 -10.52 -3.43
CA GLY A 58 -3.23 -11.36 -3.87
C GLY A 58 -2.91 -12.79 -4.33
N GLY A 59 -1.66 -13.25 -4.31
CA GLY A 59 -1.31 -14.58 -4.83
C GLY A 59 -1.40 -14.71 -6.37
N SER A 60 -1.35 -15.94 -6.88
CA SER A 60 -0.98 -16.39 -8.25
C SER A 60 -1.63 -15.72 -9.48
N GLU A 61 -2.58 -14.80 -9.36
CA GLU A 61 -3.22 -14.06 -10.46
C GLU A 61 -2.59 -12.67 -10.66
N ARG A 62 -1.26 -12.66 -10.87
CA ARG A 62 -0.36 -11.50 -10.74
C ARG A 62 -0.80 -10.24 -11.51
N ARG A 63 -1.23 -9.22 -10.75
CA ARG A 63 -0.87 -7.83 -11.01
C ARG A 63 0.65 -7.73 -11.06
N MET A 64 1.23 -7.67 -12.27
CA MET A 64 2.67 -7.49 -12.44
C MET A 64 3.07 -6.10 -11.91
N ALA A 65 4.34 -5.90 -11.54
CA ALA A 65 4.85 -4.59 -11.10
C ALA A 65 4.44 -3.43 -12.03
N LYS A 66 4.33 -3.69 -13.34
CA LYS A 66 3.84 -2.73 -14.35
C LYS A 66 2.40 -2.24 -14.11
N SER A 67 1.53 -3.05 -13.50
CA SER A 67 0.13 -2.64 -13.22
C SER A 67 0.01 -1.71 -12.02
N PHE A 68 1.10 -1.46 -11.29
CA PHE A 68 1.11 -0.50 -10.20
C PHE A 68 1.64 0.86 -10.63
N ARG A 69 2.08 1.05 -11.87
CA ARG A 69 2.47 2.39 -12.30
C ARG A 69 1.22 3.27 -12.39
N SER A 70 1.24 4.44 -11.78
CA SER A 70 0.21 5.46 -12.02
C SER A 70 0.21 5.87 -13.49
N ASP A 71 -0.98 6.15 -14.00
CA ASP A 71 -1.15 6.74 -15.34
C ASP A 71 -0.63 8.20 -15.38
#